data_AF-A0A955E789-F1
#
_entry.id   AF-A0A955E789-F1
#
_cell.length_a   1.000
_cell.length_b   1.000
_cell.length_c   1.000
_cell.angle_alpha   90.00
_cell.angle_beta   90.00
_cell.angle_gamma   90.00
#
_symmetry.space_group_name_H-M   'P 1'
#
loop_
_entity.id
_entity.type
_entity.pdbx_description
1 polymer ?
#
loop_
_entity_poly.entity_id
_entity_poly.type
_entity_poly.pdbx_seq_one_letter_code
_entity_poly.pdbx_strand_id
1 'polypeptide(L)'
;MNQSPARIALGLLAGTVVSIVSPAMANDEIRVETALTGSVTGTNAPRGEADYRVSPDRIDFKIEIEKLPIGTYEFLVNGAFQNTIVVVPTATGNEGELEYSDPVRAGKLPLVFNPDGARFEIASNGAVILSGTATPIGGSPGGGGGNGGGGSSDDDNPSGDDNSGGGSSGDDNSGGGSGGGTPVGDIPSGGPRLEIETFLFPTENGINGSKGETDFRTRPDRVDFKVEIEDVPLGAYEFFVNGAFHGTIQVISTASGPEGELEYANPPRAGKLPLTFDPDGALFEVKRDGVVILAALAPFSDQPGAANGGAVTFPKQKLKGSMDVLDDSRARGVVRAISSRNKAKLIAQFVRLDPGRYTFCSNGNAIAEFEFVSGKQRIIMSSIPGANEMLLNFDPTNSSYELMRDGVMVMSGSLDGTALGNGVLPLGEIERSFSNSGVDIDAAGRARLRTRADRTDFNVEVEDLDVGEYRLVVDGLEAGTIRVVATEDGTEGEIEFQNPTDDPDKILLTFDPRGRTIQVMDGSIVVLSLVF
;
A
#
# COMPACT_ATOMS: atom_id res chain seq x y z
N MET A 1 76.51 7.49 -9.37
CA MET A 1 75.53 7.49 -10.48
C MET A 1 74.20 6.97 -9.94
N ASN A 2 73.14 7.70 -10.28
CA ASN A 2 71.71 7.49 -10.02
C ASN A 2 71.18 7.54 -8.58
N GLN A 3 70.70 8.74 -8.25
CA GLN A 3 69.62 8.98 -7.30
C GLN A 3 68.29 8.47 -7.87
N SER A 4 67.46 7.90 -7.00
CA SER A 4 66.05 7.55 -7.27
C SER A 4 65.15 8.73 -6.86
N PRO A 5 64.17 9.15 -7.69
CA PRO A 5 63.28 10.25 -7.35
C PRO A 5 62.05 9.80 -6.54
N ALA A 6 61.48 10.78 -5.86
CA ALA A 6 60.32 10.73 -4.98
C ALA A 6 59.05 10.14 -5.63
N ARG A 7 58.25 9.42 -4.84
CA ARG A 7 56.86 9.09 -5.18
C ARG A 7 55.91 10.12 -4.57
N ILE A 8 55.15 10.72 -5.48
CA ILE A 8 54.09 11.71 -5.30
C ILE A 8 52.90 11.06 -4.60
N ALA A 9 52.34 11.78 -3.61
CA ALA A 9 51.05 11.50 -3.02
C ALA A 9 49.95 11.70 -4.08
N LEU A 10 49.11 10.68 -4.31
CA LEU A 10 47.92 10.79 -5.16
C LEU A 10 46.68 10.81 -4.26
N GLY A 11 45.96 11.92 -4.33
CA GLY A 11 44.76 12.21 -3.56
C GLY A 11 43.53 11.41 -3.98
N LEU A 12 42.55 11.46 -3.08
CA LEU A 12 41.18 10.96 -3.20
C LEU A 12 40.61 11.09 -4.63
N LEU A 13 40.12 9.97 -5.16
CA LEU A 13 39.03 9.95 -6.14
C LEU A 13 37.92 9.10 -5.54
N ALA A 14 36.72 9.68 -5.38
CA ALA A 14 35.50 8.96 -5.04
C ALA A 14 35.26 7.88 -6.10
N GLY A 15 35.31 6.62 -5.68
CA GLY A 15 35.15 5.48 -6.57
C GLY A 15 33.70 5.34 -7.00
N THR A 16 33.42 5.64 -8.26
CA THR A 16 32.29 5.05 -8.99
C THR A 16 32.54 3.54 -9.04
N VAL A 17 31.71 2.75 -8.37
CA VAL A 17 31.80 1.28 -8.43
C VAL A 17 31.26 0.84 -9.79
N VAL A 18 32.05 0.01 -10.46
CA VAL A 18 31.73 -0.63 -11.74
C VAL A 18 30.88 -1.86 -11.44
N SER A 19 29.61 -1.86 -11.84
CA SER A 19 28.76 -3.05 -11.83
C SER A 19 29.19 -4.02 -12.92
N ILE A 20 29.50 -5.25 -12.55
CA ILE A 20 29.89 -6.32 -13.49
C ILE A 20 28.65 -7.14 -13.79
N VAL A 21 27.97 -6.86 -14.91
CA VAL A 21 26.97 -7.80 -15.46
C VAL A 21 27.76 -8.88 -16.18
N SER A 22 27.84 -10.08 -15.61
CA SER A 22 28.50 -11.22 -16.25
C SER A 22 27.48 -11.97 -17.13
N PRO A 23 27.67 -12.08 -18.45
CA PRO A 23 26.83 -12.92 -19.29
C PRO A 23 27.47 -14.30 -19.45
N ALA A 24 26.95 -15.31 -18.78
CA ALA A 24 27.27 -16.71 -19.07
C ALA A 24 25.96 -17.49 -19.18
N MET A 25 25.66 -17.95 -20.40
CA MET A 25 24.42 -18.66 -20.70
C MET A 25 24.34 -20.06 -20.08
N ALA A 26 23.15 -20.33 -19.53
CA ALA A 26 22.48 -21.59 -19.18
C ALA A 26 22.09 -21.60 -17.69
N ASN A 27 20.80 -21.35 -17.42
CA ASN A 27 20.13 -21.10 -16.13
C ASN A 27 20.09 -19.60 -15.77
N ASP A 28 19.24 -18.83 -16.45
CA ASP A 28 19.09 -17.36 -16.32
C ASP A 28 18.76 -16.93 -14.87
N GLU A 29 19.80 -16.81 -14.05
CA GLU A 29 19.77 -16.14 -12.76
C GLU A 29 20.32 -14.72 -12.94
N ILE A 30 19.46 -13.72 -12.76
CA ILE A 30 19.88 -12.31 -12.70
C ILE A 30 20.33 -12.03 -11.28
N ARG A 31 21.49 -11.39 -11.11
CA ARG A 31 22.05 -11.02 -9.81
C ARG A 31 22.38 -9.53 -9.75
N VAL A 32 21.94 -8.87 -8.68
CA VAL A 32 22.23 -7.47 -8.36
C VAL A 32 22.86 -7.41 -6.97
N GLU A 33 24.10 -6.93 -6.91
CA GLU A 33 24.81 -6.68 -5.66
C GLU A 33 24.80 -5.18 -5.37
N THR A 34 24.37 -4.81 -4.17
CA THR A 34 24.26 -3.41 -3.70
C THR A 34 25.11 -3.21 -2.47
N ALA A 35 26.11 -2.33 -2.54
CA ALA A 35 26.89 -1.95 -1.37
C ALA A 35 26.12 -0.94 -0.51
N LEU A 36 26.05 -1.19 0.80
CA LEU A 36 25.54 -0.25 1.79
C LEU A 36 26.71 0.43 2.50
N THR A 37 26.71 1.77 2.48
CA THR A 37 27.79 2.58 3.06
C THR A 37 27.26 3.61 4.05
N GLY A 38 28.06 3.90 5.07
CA GLY A 38 27.78 4.95 6.06
C GLY A 38 28.70 6.15 5.90
N SER A 39 28.54 7.16 6.75
CA SER A 39 29.37 8.38 6.75
C SER A 39 30.79 8.16 7.27
N VAL A 40 31.02 7.09 8.04
CA VAL A 40 32.33 6.71 8.55
C VAL A 40 33.12 6.01 7.45
N THR A 41 34.34 6.49 7.15
CA THR A 41 35.22 5.92 6.13
C THR A 41 36.49 5.32 6.75
N GLY A 42 37.02 4.26 6.16
CA GLY A 42 38.23 3.57 6.62
C GLY A 42 38.12 2.04 6.58
N THR A 43 39.23 1.33 6.79
CA THR A 43 39.27 -0.15 6.69
C THR A 43 38.44 -0.88 7.75
N ASN A 44 38.09 -0.18 8.83
CA ASN A 44 37.24 -0.67 9.93
C ASN A 44 35.85 0.00 9.97
N ALA A 45 35.45 0.69 8.90
CA ALA A 45 34.13 1.29 8.84
C ALA A 45 33.04 0.21 8.76
N PRO A 46 31.86 0.45 9.38
CA PRO A 46 30.66 -0.33 9.13
C PRO A 46 30.35 -0.40 7.63
N ARG A 47 29.90 -1.57 7.18
CA ARG A 47 29.54 -1.82 5.78
C ARG A 47 28.44 -2.85 5.71
N GLY A 48 27.70 -2.83 4.61
CA GLY A 48 26.77 -3.91 4.28
C GLY A 48 26.76 -4.21 2.79
N GLU A 49 26.18 -5.35 2.46
CA GLU A 49 25.97 -5.82 1.10
C GLU A 49 24.58 -6.44 1.02
N ALA A 50 23.83 -6.06 -0.01
CA ALA A 50 22.57 -6.71 -0.36
C ALA A 50 22.73 -7.42 -1.70
N ASP A 51 22.34 -8.68 -1.75
CA ASP A 51 22.42 -9.57 -2.89
C ASP A 51 21.01 -10.00 -3.29
N TYR A 52 20.56 -9.53 -4.45
CA TYR A 52 19.26 -9.83 -5.02
C TYR A 52 19.41 -10.75 -6.23
N ARG A 53 18.76 -11.91 -6.19
CA ARG A 53 18.84 -12.93 -7.23
C ARG A 53 17.46 -13.32 -7.73
N VAL A 54 17.29 -13.31 -9.05
CA VAL A 54 16.04 -13.67 -9.72
C VAL A 54 16.32 -14.83 -10.66
N SER A 55 15.67 -15.96 -10.42
CA SER A 55 15.65 -17.14 -11.29
C SER A 55 14.21 -17.37 -11.80
N PRO A 56 13.98 -18.21 -12.83
CA PRO A 56 12.64 -18.45 -13.36
C PRO A 56 11.66 -19.06 -12.34
N ASP A 57 12.16 -19.76 -11.33
CA ASP A 57 11.39 -20.50 -10.33
C ASP A 57 11.51 -19.93 -8.92
N ARG A 58 12.37 -18.93 -8.70
CA ARG A 58 12.60 -18.37 -7.38
C ARG A 58 13.21 -16.98 -7.41
N ILE A 59 13.01 -16.27 -6.32
CA ILE A 59 13.66 -15.01 -5.99
C ILE A 59 14.32 -15.19 -4.63
N ASP A 60 15.59 -14.82 -4.53
CA ASP A 60 16.35 -14.82 -3.28
C ASP A 60 16.84 -13.40 -3.01
N PHE A 61 16.74 -12.93 -1.77
CA PHE A 61 17.36 -11.69 -1.33
C PHE A 61 18.13 -11.94 -0.03
N LYS A 62 19.38 -11.52 0.02
CA LYS A 62 20.20 -11.59 1.22
C LYS A 62 20.72 -10.19 1.54
N ILE A 63 20.71 -9.83 2.81
CA ILE A 63 21.42 -8.64 3.30
C ILE A 63 22.35 -9.04 4.42
N GLU A 64 23.60 -8.60 4.31
CA GLU A 64 24.67 -8.86 5.27
C GLU A 64 25.30 -7.54 5.70
N ILE A 65 25.57 -7.41 7.00
CA ILE A 65 26.21 -6.25 7.60
C ILE A 65 27.39 -6.68 8.44
N GLU A 66 28.46 -5.90 8.38
CA GLU A 66 29.68 -6.16 9.12
C GLU A 66 30.15 -4.91 9.87
N LYS A 67 30.90 -5.15 10.96
CA LYS A 67 31.62 -4.13 11.75
C LYS A 67 30.72 -3.09 12.42
N LEU A 68 29.42 -3.34 12.47
CA LEU A 68 28.52 -2.64 13.39
C LEU A 68 28.73 -3.13 14.82
N PRO A 69 28.51 -2.29 15.85
CA PRO A 69 28.46 -2.76 17.23
C PRO A 69 27.46 -3.91 17.41
N ILE A 70 27.75 -4.83 18.33
CA ILE A 70 26.82 -5.90 18.72
C ILE A 70 25.50 -5.27 19.17
N GLY A 71 24.38 -5.75 18.65
CA GLY A 71 23.06 -5.21 18.93
C GLY A 71 22.04 -5.53 17.86
N THR A 72 20.86 -4.92 17.98
CA THR A 72 19.75 -5.05 17.04
C THR A 72 19.64 -3.80 16.17
N TYR A 73 19.42 -3.99 14.88
CA TYR A 73 19.30 -2.93 13.89
C TYR A 73 18.05 -3.13 13.06
N GLU A 74 17.42 -2.03 12.66
CA GLU A 74 16.25 -2.04 11.80
C GLU A 74 16.72 -2.17 10.34
N PHE A 75 16.19 -3.13 9.61
CA PHE A 75 16.32 -3.21 8.16
C PHE A 75 15.09 -2.57 7.52
N LEU A 76 15.32 -1.51 6.74
CA LEU A 76 14.27 -0.81 6.01
C LEU A 76 14.51 -0.92 4.51
N VAL A 77 13.40 -0.99 3.79
CA VAL A 77 13.35 -0.96 2.33
C VAL A 77 12.46 0.21 1.94
N ASN A 78 13.03 1.21 1.26
CA ASN A 78 12.37 2.47 0.91
C ASN A 78 11.76 3.19 2.14
N GLY A 79 12.46 3.16 3.27
CA GLY A 79 12.00 3.76 4.54
C GLY A 79 10.95 2.94 5.30
N ALA A 80 10.44 1.84 4.75
CA ALA A 80 9.52 0.93 5.46
C ALA A 80 10.29 -0.17 6.18
N PHE A 81 10.03 -0.34 7.48
CA PHE A 81 10.61 -1.42 8.28
C PHE A 81 10.21 -2.79 7.72
N GLN A 82 11.20 -3.67 7.53
CA GLN A 82 11.00 -5.05 7.08
C GLN A 82 11.29 -6.06 8.18
N ASN A 83 12.42 -5.91 8.87
CA ASN A 83 12.82 -6.84 9.92
C ASN A 83 13.93 -6.26 10.80
N THR A 84 14.30 -6.98 11.85
CA THR A 84 15.45 -6.67 12.70
C THR A 84 16.64 -7.55 12.33
N ILE A 85 17.81 -6.94 12.11
CA ILE A 85 19.08 -7.66 12.00
C ILE A 85 19.75 -7.71 13.37
N VAL A 86 20.03 -8.91 13.84
CA VAL A 86 20.83 -9.14 15.06
C VAL A 86 22.30 -9.25 14.66
N VAL A 87 23.12 -8.30 15.12
CA VAL A 87 24.57 -8.32 14.94
C VAL A 87 25.23 -9.03 16.12
N VAL A 88 25.94 -10.12 15.82
CA VAL A 88 26.62 -10.97 16.79
C VAL A 88 28.13 -11.00 16.54
N PRO A 89 28.96 -11.31 17.57
CA PRO A 89 30.39 -11.50 17.36
C PRO A 89 30.66 -12.83 16.65
N THR A 90 31.48 -12.80 15.59
CA THR A 90 31.99 -13.96 14.84
C THR A 90 33.52 -13.98 14.84
N ALA A 91 34.13 -14.97 14.20
CA ALA A 91 35.58 -15.09 14.11
C ALA A 91 36.24 -13.99 13.25
N THR A 92 35.47 -13.37 12.36
CA THR A 92 35.91 -12.39 11.35
C THR A 92 35.51 -10.96 11.70
N GLY A 93 34.59 -10.78 12.63
CA GLY A 93 34.16 -9.47 13.12
C GLY A 93 32.79 -9.56 13.77
N ASN A 94 32.13 -8.42 13.96
CA ASN A 94 30.71 -8.42 14.28
C ASN A 94 29.94 -8.49 12.96
N GLU A 95 29.01 -9.43 12.83
CA GLU A 95 28.27 -9.71 11.61
C GLU A 95 26.78 -9.89 11.92
N GLY A 96 25.93 -9.50 10.97
CA GLY A 96 24.49 -9.72 11.03
C GLY A 96 23.96 -9.97 9.62
N GLU A 97 22.96 -10.85 9.50
CA GLU A 97 22.48 -11.33 8.21
C GLU A 97 20.96 -11.57 8.26
N LEU A 98 20.29 -11.33 7.14
CA LEU A 98 18.96 -11.83 6.85
C LEU A 98 18.92 -12.43 5.45
N GLU A 99 18.26 -13.58 5.34
CA GLU A 99 17.98 -14.22 4.05
C GLU A 99 16.47 -14.32 3.84
N TYR A 100 16.04 -13.96 2.64
CA TYR A 100 14.67 -14.00 2.17
C TYR A 100 14.57 -14.85 0.91
N SER A 101 13.44 -15.52 0.72
CA SER A 101 13.12 -16.16 -0.56
C SER A 101 11.64 -16.16 -0.88
N ASP A 102 11.35 -16.19 -2.18
CA ASP A 102 10.04 -16.50 -2.75
C ASP A 102 10.21 -17.53 -3.88
N PRO A 103 9.66 -18.76 -3.76
CA PRO A 103 8.89 -19.27 -2.63
C PRO A 103 9.74 -19.37 -1.34
N VAL A 104 9.08 -19.39 -0.18
CA VAL A 104 9.75 -19.50 1.12
C VAL A 104 10.48 -20.84 1.24
N ARG A 105 11.73 -20.80 1.70
CA ARG A 105 12.56 -21.99 1.91
C ARG A 105 12.97 -22.12 3.37
N ALA A 106 13.25 -23.35 3.78
CA ALA A 106 13.71 -23.62 5.14
C ALA A 106 14.93 -22.76 5.49
N GLY A 107 14.85 -22.04 6.62
CA GLY A 107 15.91 -21.13 7.09
C GLY A 107 15.89 -19.73 6.47
N LYS A 108 14.93 -19.42 5.60
CA LYS A 108 14.75 -18.09 4.98
C LYS A 108 13.42 -17.47 5.36
N LEU A 109 13.40 -16.15 5.41
CA LEU A 109 12.22 -15.34 5.61
C LEU A 109 11.40 -15.23 4.31
N PRO A 110 10.08 -14.99 4.39
CA PRO A 110 9.28 -14.68 3.21
C PRO A 110 9.70 -13.33 2.62
N LEU A 111 9.99 -13.31 1.31
CA LEU A 111 10.29 -12.06 0.59
C LEU A 111 9.01 -11.27 0.34
N VAL A 112 8.68 -10.35 1.25
CA VAL A 112 7.44 -9.54 1.22
C VAL A 112 7.62 -8.14 0.62
N PHE A 113 8.81 -7.83 0.12
CA PHE A 113 9.15 -6.55 -0.50
C PHE A 113 9.83 -6.76 -1.84
N ASN A 114 9.79 -5.76 -2.71
CA ASN A 114 10.50 -5.77 -3.99
C ASN A 114 11.92 -5.19 -3.83
N PRO A 115 12.99 -5.97 -4.02
CA PRO A 115 14.36 -5.46 -3.93
C PRO A 115 14.79 -4.67 -5.18
N ASP A 116 14.05 -4.76 -6.28
CA ASP A 116 14.42 -4.14 -7.54
C ASP A 116 14.37 -2.60 -7.47
N GLY A 117 15.51 -1.95 -7.77
CA GLY A 117 15.63 -0.48 -7.69
C GLY A 117 15.49 0.10 -6.27
N ALA A 118 15.33 -0.72 -5.24
CA ALA A 118 14.98 -0.28 -3.91
C ALA A 118 16.15 0.37 -3.16
N ARG A 119 15.84 1.29 -2.25
CA ARG A 119 16.78 1.84 -1.28
C ARG A 119 16.77 0.99 -0.02
N PHE A 120 17.91 0.41 0.32
CA PHE A 120 18.13 -0.37 1.53
C PHE A 120 18.75 0.51 2.60
N GLU A 121 18.24 0.42 3.82
CA GLU A 121 18.72 1.18 4.97
C GLU A 121 18.85 0.29 6.19
N ILE A 122 19.92 0.53 6.95
CA ILE A 122 20.13 -0.03 8.28
C ILE A 122 20.04 1.10 9.27
N ALA A 123 19.08 1.06 10.18
CA ALA A 123 18.88 2.09 11.18
C ALA A 123 19.05 1.56 12.62
N SER A 124 19.30 2.48 13.54
CA SER A 124 19.22 2.22 14.97
C SER A 124 18.57 3.41 15.64
N ASN A 125 17.51 3.15 16.41
CA ASN A 125 16.70 4.18 17.07
C ASN A 125 16.23 5.27 16.08
N GLY A 126 15.80 4.86 14.88
CA GLY A 126 15.34 5.76 13.82
C GLY A 126 16.43 6.55 13.09
N ALA A 127 17.71 6.38 13.43
CA ALA A 127 18.82 7.01 12.72
C ALA A 127 19.44 6.03 11.71
N VAL A 128 19.49 6.41 10.43
CA VAL A 128 20.09 5.61 9.35
C VAL A 128 21.61 5.62 9.46
N ILE A 129 22.20 4.42 9.54
CA ILE A 129 23.64 4.21 9.73
C ILE A 129 24.30 3.81 8.41
N LEU A 130 23.66 2.90 7.67
CA LEU A 130 24.09 2.44 6.36
C LEU A 130 22.96 2.63 5.37
N SER A 131 23.29 2.99 4.13
CA SER A 131 22.31 2.94 3.04
C SER A 131 22.95 2.60 1.71
N GLY A 132 22.14 2.05 0.82
CA GLY A 132 22.49 1.74 -0.57
C GLY A 132 21.23 1.72 -1.43
N THR A 133 21.37 1.90 -2.74
CA THR A 133 20.23 1.83 -3.68
C THR A 133 20.56 0.81 -4.75
N ALA A 134 19.69 -0.18 -4.90
CA ALA A 134 19.81 -1.22 -5.90
C ALA A 134 19.68 -0.63 -7.31
N THR A 135 20.42 -1.17 -8.27
CA THR A 135 20.22 -0.83 -9.68
C THR A 135 19.03 -1.62 -10.23
N PRO A 136 18.08 -0.99 -10.94
CA PRO A 136 16.94 -1.68 -11.52
C PRO A 136 17.32 -2.78 -12.53
N ILE A 137 16.67 -3.94 -12.42
CA ILE A 137 16.74 -5.07 -13.34
C ILE A 137 15.87 -4.71 -14.56
N GLY A 138 16.48 -4.02 -15.53
CA GLY A 138 15.78 -3.61 -16.76
C GLY A 138 16.22 -2.25 -17.31
N GLY A 139 17.03 -1.50 -16.56
CA GLY A 139 17.58 -0.22 -17.02
C GLY A 139 18.77 -0.40 -17.96
N SER A 140 18.54 -0.76 -19.23
CA SER A 140 19.54 -0.49 -20.28
C SER A 140 19.27 0.88 -20.91
N PRO A 141 20.22 1.84 -20.85
CA PRO A 141 20.08 3.12 -21.53
C PRO A 141 20.38 2.95 -23.03
N GLY A 142 19.33 3.03 -23.86
CA GLY A 142 19.45 3.31 -25.29
C GLY A 142 19.69 2.12 -26.22
N GLY A 143 18.65 1.77 -26.98
CA GLY A 143 18.75 0.94 -28.18
C GLY A 143 17.83 1.48 -29.26
N GLY A 144 18.28 2.51 -29.98
CA GLY A 144 17.58 3.03 -31.15
C GLY A 144 17.77 2.13 -32.39
N GLY A 145 16.72 2.05 -33.20
CA GLY A 145 16.80 1.82 -34.64
C GLY A 145 16.51 0.41 -35.12
N GLY A 146 15.41 0.25 -35.86
CA GLY A 146 15.11 -0.98 -36.60
C GLY A 146 13.80 -0.96 -37.37
N ASN A 147 13.63 0.01 -38.26
CA ASN A 147 12.53 0.10 -39.22
C ASN A 147 12.45 -1.18 -40.08
N GLY A 148 11.28 -1.79 -40.20
CA GLY A 148 11.04 -2.98 -41.01
C GLY A 148 9.56 -3.21 -41.26
N GLY A 149 8.96 -2.41 -42.15
CA GLY A 149 7.60 -2.64 -42.63
C GLY A 149 7.52 -3.81 -43.64
N GLY A 150 6.33 -4.41 -43.73
CA GLY A 150 5.93 -5.17 -44.92
C GLY A 150 4.90 -6.28 -44.68
N GLY A 151 3.67 -6.06 -45.20
CA GLY A 151 2.73 -7.08 -45.71
C GLY A 151 1.91 -7.83 -44.64
N SER A 152 0.60 -7.60 -44.49
CA SER A 152 -0.52 -7.96 -45.39
C SER A 152 -0.74 -9.46 -45.54
N SER A 153 -1.81 -9.93 -44.90
CA SER A 153 -2.80 -10.93 -45.35
C SER A 153 -3.79 -11.05 -44.19
N ASP A 154 -4.97 -10.43 -44.27
CA ASP A 154 -6.15 -10.97 -44.94
C ASP A 154 -6.32 -12.47 -44.64
N ASP A 155 -7.23 -12.79 -43.71
CA ASP A 155 -8.07 -13.98 -43.83
C ASP A 155 -9.43 -13.69 -43.17
N ASP A 156 -10.41 -13.60 -44.07
CA ASP A 156 -11.84 -13.54 -43.85
C ASP A 156 -12.39 -14.78 -43.10
N ASN A 157 -13.22 -14.53 -42.07
CA ASN A 157 -14.55 -15.12 -41.83
C ASN A 157 -14.67 -16.70 -41.76
N PRO A 158 -15.84 -17.32 -41.45
CA PRO A 158 -17.09 -16.76 -40.99
C PRO A 158 -17.78 -17.46 -39.80
N SER A 159 -18.71 -16.68 -39.25
CA SER A 159 -19.96 -17.14 -38.62
C SER A 159 -20.64 -18.30 -39.35
N GLY A 160 -21.13 -19.28 -38.59
CA GLY A 160 -22.03 -20.32 -39.08
C GLY A 160 -22.71 -21.04 -37.91
N ASP A 161 -23.95 -20.66 -37.65
CA ASP A 161 -24.90 -21.38 -36.83
C ASP A 161 -25.13 -22.81 -37.38
N ASP A 162 -25.31 -23.79 -36.48
CA ASP A 162 -26.54 -24.61 -36.43
C ASP A 162 -26.40 -25.81 -35.46
N ASN A 163 -27.14 -25.68 -34.35
CA ASN A 163 -28.20 -26.57 -33.91
C ASN A 163 -27.94 -28.04 -33.50
N SER A 164 -28.57 -28.34 -32.36
CA SER A 164 -29.32 -29.55 -32.00
C SER A 164 -28.66 -30.65 -31.16
N GLY A 165 -29.23 -30.85 -29.96
CA GLY A 165 -29.60 -32.20 -29.51
C GLY A 165 -29.35 -32.54 -28.04
N GLY A 166 -30.43 -32.69 -27.28
CA GLY A 166 -30.57 -33.77 -26.29
C GLY A 166 -30.41 -33.37 -24.82
N GLY A 167 -31.54 -33.20 -24.13
CA GLY A 167 -31.56 -33.02 -22.69
C GLY A 167 -31.29 -34.30 -21.90
N SER A 168 -30.95 -34.13 -20.63
CA SER A 168 -31.34 -35.06 -19.57
C SER A 168 -31.47 -34.30 -18.25
N SER A 169 -32.67 -34.39 -17.69
CA SER A 169 -33.05 -34.04 -16.32
C SER A 169 -32.29 -34.88 -15.28
N GLY A 170 -32.02 -34.27 -14.12
CA GLY A 170 -31.56 -34.93 -12.91
C GLY A 170 -31.44 -33.94 -11.76
N ASP A 171 -32.48 -33.89 -10.93
CA ASP A 171 -32.53 -33.19 -9.65
C ASP A 171 -31.48 -33.78 -8.66
N ASP A 172 -30.92 -32.94 -7.78
CA ASP A 172 -30.79 -33.17 -6.32
C ASP A 172 -29.90 -32.11 -5.62
N ASN A 173 -30.57 -31.22 -4.90
CA ASN A 173 -30.39 -30.85 -3.49
C ASN A 173 -28.99 -30.78 -2.79
N SER A 174 -28.79 -29.64 -2.10
CA SER A 174 -28.15 -29.42 -0.78
C SER A 174 -26.62 -29.46 -0.57
N GLY A 175 -26.15 -28.40 0.11
CA GLY A 175 -24.82 -28.24 0.74
C GLY A 175 -24.20 -26.90 0.31
N GLY A 176 -24.17 -25.82 1.09
CA GLY A 176 -23.71 -25.76 2.47
C GLY A 176 -22.19 -25.86 2.48
N GLY A 177 -21.48 -24.74 2.29
CA GLY A 177 -20.01 -24.73 2.25
C GLY A 177 -19.45 -23.32 2.25
N SER A 178 -19.12 -22.83 3.44
CA SER A 178 -18.20 -21.73 3.66
C SER A 178 -16.85 -22.05 3.00
N GLY A 179 -16.35 -21.17 2.15
CA GLY A 179 -14.94 -21.10 1.76
C GLY A 179 -14.53 -19.65 1.96
N GLY A 180 -13.57 -19.31 2.81
CA GLY A 180 -12.25 -19.93 2.92
C GLY A 180 -11.30 -19.09 2.07
N GLY A 181 -11.10 -17.83 2.47
CA GLY A 181 -10.13 -16.93 1.85
C GLY A 181 -8.74 -17.36 2.26
N THR A 182 -8.08 -18.14 1.42
CA THR A 182 -6.72 -18.60 1.63
C THR A 182 -5.71 -17.46 1.38
N PRO A 183 -4.54 -17.49 2.03
CA PRO A 183 -3.41 -16.63 1.68
C PRO A 183 -3.02 -16.85 0.22
N VAL A 184 -2.42 -15.84 -0.42
CA VAL A 184 -1.89 -15.92 -1.79
C VAL A 184 -0.73 -16.93 -1.82
N GLY A 185 -1.08 -18.21 -1.97
CA GLY A 185 -0.15 -19.34 -1.93
C GLY A 185 -0.60 -20.56 -2.74
N ASP A 186 -1.90 -20.69 -3.06
CA ASP A 186 -2.40 -21.69 -4.00
C ASP A 186 -3.54 -21.07 -4.83
N ILE A 187 -3.34 -20.87 -6.13
CA ILE A 187 -4.41 -20.48 -7.05
C ILE A 187 -5.25 -21.73 -7.33
N PRO A 188 -6.54 -21.79 -6.94
CA PRO A 188 -7.40 -22.87 -7.36
C PRO A 188 -7.60 -22.77 -8.88
N SER A 189 -7.16 -23.80 -9.59
CA SER A 189 -7.50 -24.04 -11.00
C SER A 189 -9.03 -24.09 -11.17
N GLY A 190 -9.65 -22.95 -11.49
CA GLY A 190 -11.09 -22.88 -11.79
C GLY A 190 -11.83 -21.58 -11.45
N GLY A 191 -11.19 -20.55 -10.88
CA GLY A 191 -11.86 -19.27 -10.58
C GLY A 191 -12.33 -18.51 -11.83
N PRO A 192 -13.42 -17.72 -11.75
CA PRO A 192 -13.89 -16.89 -12.87
C PRO A 192 -12.82 -15.88 -13.28
N ARG A 193 -12.74 -15.58 -14.58
CA ARG A 193 -11.91 -14.48 -15.09
C ARG A 193 -12.48 -13.16 -14.56
N LEU A 194 -11.66 -12.39 -13.87
CA LEU A 194 -11.98 -11.04 -13.42
C LEU A 194 -11.08 -10.05 -14.14
N GLU A 195 -11.65 -8.91 -14.53
CA GLU A 195 -10.92 -7.75 -15.03
C GLU A 195 -11.53 -6.51 -14.37
N ILE A 196 -10.70 -5.77 -13.65
CA ILE A 196 -11.08 -4.54 -12.94
C ILE A 196 -10.16 -3.43 -13.43
N GLU A 197 -10.77 -2.43 -14.07
CA GLU A 197 -10.13 -1.18 -14.44
C GLU A 197 -10.48 -0.11 -13.39
N THR A 198 -9.46 0.60 -12.89
CA THR A 198 -9.64 1.72 -11.96
C THR A 198 -8.91 2.94 -12.48
N PHE A 199 -9.61 4.05 -12.68
CA PHE A 199 -8.99 5.31 -13.07
C PHE A 199 -8.41 6.03 -11.85
N LEU A 200 -7.15 6.46 -11.94
CA LEU A 200 -6.53 7.38 -10.97
C LEU A 200 -6.75 8.83 -11.40
N PHE A 201 -7.09 9.65 -10.42
CA PHE A 201 -7.44 11.05 -10.64
C PHE A 201 -6.42 12.00 -10.00
N PRO A 202 -6.17 13.17 -10.60
CA PRO A 202 -5.33 14.20 -9.98
C PRO A 202 -5.83 14.59 -8.60
N THR A 203 -4.93 14.67 -7.62
CA THR A 203 -5.23 15.23 -6.30
C THR A 203 -5.23 16.77 -6.35
N GLU A 204 -5.49 17.42 -5.21
CA GLU A 204 -5.35 18.89 -5.07
C GLU A 204 -3.94 19.39 -5.40
N ASN A 205 -2.92 18.61 -5.08
CA ASN A 205 -1.52 18.91 -5.43
C ASN A 205 -1.09 18.23 -6.74
N GLY A 206 -2.04 17.58 -7.41
CA GLY A 206 -1.83 16.85 -8.66
C GLY A 206 -1.65 17.77 -9.86
N ILE A 207 -1.23 17.16 -10.96
CA ILE A 207 -0.99 17.88 -12.21
C ILE A 207 -2.30 17.97 -12.99
N ASN A 208 -2.71 19.17 -13.38
CA ASN A 208 -3.96 19.32 -14.11
C ASN A 208 -3.87 18.66 -15.49
N GLY A 209 -4.82 17.76 -15.77
CA GLY A 209 -4.88 17.00 -17.02
C GLY A 209 -4.18 15.64 -16.96
N SER A 210 -3.40 15.35 -15.91
CA SER A 210 -2.81 14.03 -15.74
C SER A 210 -3.88 12.96 -15.55
N LYS A 211 -3.60 11.76 -16.03
CA LYS A 211 -4.48 10.61 -15.89
C LYS A 211 -3.67 9.42 -15.41
N GLY A 212 -4.32 8.52 -14.71
CA GLY A 212 -3.78 7.18 -14.53
C GLY A 212 -4.88 6.14 -14.64
N GLU A 213 -4.46 4.92 -14.87
CA GLU A 213 -5.31 3.75 -14.96
C GLU A 213 -4.60 2.57 -14.29
N THR A 214 -5.36 1.76 -13.56
CA THR A 214 -4.93 0.43 -13.14
C THR A 214 -5.79 -0.63 -13.77
N ASP A 215 -5.20 -1.78 -14.04
CA ASP A 215 -5.85 -2.90 -14.68
C ASP A 215 -5.46 -4.17 -13.93
N PHE A 216 -6.43 -4.73 -13.18
CA PHE A 216 -6.28 -5.94 -12.39
C PHE A 216 -7.01 -7.09 -13.05
N ARG A 217 -6.28 -8.16 -13.38
CA ARG A 217 -6.83 -9.33 -14.05
C ARG A 217 -6.54 -10.61 -13.30
N THR A 218 -7.57 -11.40 -13.02
CA THR A 218 -7.41 -12.79 -12.56
C THR A 218 -7.72 -13.77 -13.68
N ARG A 219 -6.89 -14.80 -13.81
CA ARG A 219 -7.03 -15.91 -14.73
C ARG A 219 -6.78 -17.21 -13.96
N PRO A 220 -7.23 -18.37 -14.47
CA PRO A 220 -7.05 -19.64 -13.76
C PRO A 220 -5.59 -20.00 -13.45
N ASP A 221 -4.64 -19.46 -14.21
CA ASP A 221 -3.21 -19.76 -14.13
C ASP A 221 -2.35 -18.60 -13.62
N ARG A 222 -2.92 -17.39 -13.49
CA ARG A 222 -2.17 -16.19 -13.11
C ARG A 222 -3.05 -15.02 -12.71
N VAL A 223 -2.43 -14.08 -12.04
CA VAL A 223 -2.94 -12.76 -11.73
C VAL A 223 -1.98 -11.73 -12.32
N ASP A 224 -2.53 -10.74 -13.04
CA ASP A 224 -1.79 -9.62 -13.61
C ASP A 224 -2.31 -8.31 -12.98
N PHE A 225 -1.42 -7.36 -12.70
CA PHE A 225 -1.81 -5.99 -12.34
C PHE A 225 -0.95 -5.02 -13.15
N LYS A 226 -1.55 -3.98 -13.72
CA LYS A 226 -0.84 -2.89 -14.39
C LYS A 226 -1.25 -1.57 -13.76
N VAL A 227 -0.31 -0.65 -13.65
CA VAL A 227 -0.59 0.78 -13.44
C VAL A 227 0.08 1.58 -14.55
N GLU A 228 -0.67 2.50 -15.14
CA GLU A 228 -0.23 3.38 -16.21
C GLU A 228 -0.59 4.83 -15.85
N ILE A 229 0.31 5.76 -16.18
CA ILE A 229 0.09 7.20 -16.00
C ILE A 229 0.47 7.96 -17.27
N GLU A 230 -0.33 8.97 -17.58
CA GLU A 230 -0.22 9.78 -18.78
C GLU A 230 -0.35 11.27 -18.46
N ASP A 231 0.09 12.12 -19.40
CA ASP A 231 -0.05 13.57 -19.34
C ASP A 231 0.62 14.19 -18.08
N VAL A 232 1.68 13.54 -17.59
CA VAL A 232 2.50 13.99 -16.47
C VAL A 232 3.92 14.37 -16.95
N PRO A 233 4.64 15.31 -16.30
CA PRO A 233 6.01 15.64 -16.71
C PRO A 233 6.96 14.44 -16.61
N LEU A 234 7.88 14.33 -17.57
CA LEU A 234 8.91 13.29 -17.62
C LEU A 234 9.65 13.13 -16.28
N GLY A 235 10.05 11.89 -15.97
CA GLY A 235 10.81 11.55 -14.77
C GLY A 235 10.18 10.44 -13.94
N ALA A 236 10.73 10.22 -12.76
CA ALA A 236 10.31 9.17 -11.84
C ALA A 236 9.05 9.56 -11.05
N TYR A 237 8.19 8.58 -10.85
CA TYR A 237 7.04 8.61 -9.95
C TYR A 237 7.05 7.33 -9.12
N GLU A 238 6.53 7.40 -7.90
CA GLU A 238 6.49 6.29 -6.96
C GLU A 238 5.05 5.77 -6.87
N PHE A 239 4.85 4.47 -7.08
CA PHE A 239 3.55 3.82 -6.95
C PHE A 239 3.40 3.22 -5.56
N PHE A 240 2.30 3.54 -4.89
CA PHE A 240 1.95 3.05 -3.57
C PHE A 240 0.60 2.36 -3.57
N VAL A 241 0.48 1.31 -2.76
CA VAL A 241 -0.74 0.56 -2.49
C VAL A 241 -0.91 0.52 -0.98
N ASN A 242 -2.02 1.05 -0.47
CA ASN A 242 -2.27 1.17 0.97
C ASN A 242 -1.09 1.81 1.73
N GLY A 243 -0.50 2.87 1.15
CA GLY A 243 0.64 3.57 1.76
C GLY A 243 1.99 2.84 1.72
N ALA A 244 2.05 1.58 1.25
CA ALA A 244 3.29 0.85 1.00
C ALA A 244 3.83 1.10 -0.41
N PHE A 245 5.14 1.28 -0.56
CA PHE A 245 5.78 1.50 -1.86
C PHE A 245 5.91 0.20 -2.65
N HIS A 246 5.52 0.21 -3.93
CA HIS A 246 5.53 -0.98 -4.80
C HIS A 246 6.30 -0.82 -6.11
N GLY A 247 6.84 0.36 -6.42
CA GLY A 247 7.73 0.52 -7.57
C GLY A 247 7.84 1.95 -8.07
N THR A 248 8.79 2.19 -8.97
CA THR A 248 8.98 3.48 -9.63
C THR A 248 8.47 3.44 -11.07
N ILE A 249 7.45 4.23 -11.37
CA ILE A 249 6.97 4.46 -12.73
C ILE A 249 7.89 5.48 -13.39
N GLN A 250 8.57 5.08 -14.47
CA GLN A 250 9.42 5.98 -15.25
C GLN A 250 8.63 6.56 -16.41
N VAL A 251 8.37 7.87 -16.36
CA VAL A 251 7.64 8.56 -17.42
C VAL A 251 8.61 9.06 -18.48
N ILE A 252 8.43 8.57 -19.70
CA ILE A 252 9.21 8.89 -20.89
C ILE A 252 8.35 9.56 -21.95
N SER A 253 8.99 10.16 -22.95
CA SER A 253 8.26 10.72 -24.09
C SER A 253 7.95 9.61 -25.09
N THR A 254 6.67 9.41 -25.40
CA THR A 254 6.19 8.51 -26.46
C THR A 254 5.60 9.34 -27.62
N ALA A 255 5.04 8.66 -28.62
CA ALA A 255 4.39 9.31 -29.75
C ALA A 255 3.02 9.93 -29.40
N SER A 256 2.35 9.39 -28.38
CA SER A 256 1.05 9.83 -27.86
C SER A 256 1.16 10.87 -26.75
N GLY A 257 2.31 10.93 -26.06
CA GLY A 257 2.59 11.94 -25.06
C GLY A 257 3.61 11.44 -24.03
N PRO A 258 3.79 12.14 -22.90
CA PRO A 258 4.48 11.59 -21.75
C PRO A 258 3.67 10.44 -21.12
N GLU A 259 4.26 9.25 -21.05
CA GLU A 259 3.62 8.04 -20.53
C GLU A 259 4.61 7.23 -19.69
N GLY A 260 4.11 6.51 -18.69
CA GLY A 260 4.89 5.55 -17.90
C GLY A 260 4.00 4.46 -17.33
N GLU A 261 4.54 3.25 -17.22
CA GLU A 261 3.81 2.08 -16.75
C GLU A 261 4.65 1.21 -15.81
N LEU A 262 3.95 0.44 -14.96
CA LEU A 262 4.47 -0.70 -14.24
C LEU A 262 3.54 -1.88 -14.42
N GLU A 263 4.12 -3.04 -14.71
CA GLU A 263 3.39 -4.29 -14.82
C GLU A 263 3.84 -5.26 -13.73
N TYR A 264 2.87 -5.96 -13.14
CA TYR A 264 3.06 -6.95 -12.11
C TYR A 264 2.39 -8.26 -12.52
N ALA A 265 2.94 -9.40 -12.08
CA ALA A 265 2.33 -10.70 -12.27
C ALA A 265 2.62 -11.67 -11.11
N ASN A 266 1.65 -12.55 -10.85
CA ASN A 266 1.81 -13.74 -10.02
C ASN A 266 1.23 -14.96 -10.78
N PRO A 267 2.02 -16.00 -11.11
CA PRO A 267 3.45 -16.15 -10.81
C PRO A 267 4.32 -15.10 -11.52
N PRO A 268 5.55 -14.81 -11.03
CA PRO A 268 6.46 -13.84 -11.64
C PRO A 268 6.74 -14.14 -13.12
N ARG A 269 6.90 -13.09 -13.93
CA ARG A 269 7.15 -13.21 -15.38
C ARG A 269 8.23 -12.24 -15.83
N ALA A 270 9.01 -12.65 -16.82
CA ALA A 270 10.01 -11.77 -17.43
C ALA A 270 9.37 -10.46 -17.93
N GLY A 271 9.99 -9.33 -17.58
CA GLY A 271 9.51 -8.00 -17.91
C GLY A 271 8.39 -7.45 -17.00
N LYS A 272 7.97 -8.23 -15.98
CA LYS A 272 7.00 -7.80 -14.97
C LYS A 272 7.58 -7.92 -13.57
N LEU A 273 7.12 -7.05 -12.68
CA LEU A 273 7.39 -7.12 -11.26
C LEU A 273 6.58 -8.27 -10.61
N PRO A 274 7.05 -8.85 -9.50
CA PRO A 274 6.24 -9.77 -8.72
C PRO A 274 5.01 -9.06 -8.13
N LEU A 275 3.81 -9.63 -8.32
CA LEU A 275 2.60 -9.14 -7.67
C LEU A 275 2.50 -9.70 -6.24
N THR A 276 2.98 -8.95 -5.25
CA THR A 276 3.03 -9.34 -3.83
C THR A 276 2.00 -8.63 -2.95
N PHE A 277 1.11 -7.85 -3.57
CA PHE A 277 0.03 -7.14 -2.89
C PHE A 277 -1.31 -7.58 -3.48
N ASP A 278 -2.36 -7.42 -2.68
CA ASP A 278 -3.73 -7.63 -3.10
C ASP A 278 -4.33 -6.30 -3.56
N PRO A 279 -4.64 -6.12 -4.86
CA PRO A 279 -5.19 -4.88 -5.39
C PRO A 279 -6.64 -4.63 -4.98
N ASP A 280 -7.32 -5.64 -4.42
CA ASP A 280 -8.75 -5.58 -4.17
C ASP A 280 -9.09 -4.57 -3.05
N GLY A 281 -9.93 -3.58 -3.36
CA GLY A 281 -10.30 -2.51 -2.42
C GLY A 281 -9.16 -1.57 -1.98
N ALA A 282 -7.98 -1.68 -2.59
CA ALA A 282 -6.79 -0.96 -2.15
C ALA A 282 -6.81 0.53 -2.52
N LEU A 283 -6.17 1.37 -1.71
CA LEU A 283 -5.87 2.75 -2.04
C LEU A 283 -4.61 2.80 -2.89
N PHE A 284 -4.76 3.22 -4.15
CA PHE A 284 -3.65 3.48 -5.06
C PHE A 284 -3.24 4.95 -4.97
N GLU A 285 -1.94 5.20 -4.83
CA GLU A 285 -1.36 6.53 -4.87
C GLU A 285 -0.15 6.55 -5.80
N VAL A 286 -0.06 7.57 -6.66
CA VAL A 286 1.15 7.86 -7.44
C VAL A 286 1.75 9.15 -6.89
N LYS A 287 2.98 9.08 -6.40
CA LYS A 287 3.66 10.20 -5.75
C LYS A 287 4.85 10.69 -6.58
N ARG A 288 5.19 11.96 -6.41
CA ARG A 288 6.46 12.54 -6.84
C ARG A 288 6.99 13.42 -5.72
N ASP A 289 8.22 13.19 -5.32
CA ASP A 289 8.90 13.95 -4.25
C ASP A 289 8.05 13.98 -2.95
N GLY A 290 7.41 12.85 -2.62
CA GLY A 290 6.52 12.70 -1.47
C GLY A 290 5.13 13.34 -1.61
N VAL A 291 4.84 14.03 -2.71
CA VAL A 291 3.52 14.62 -2.99
C VAL A 291 2.67 13.64 -3.79
N VAL A 292 1.45 13.37 -3.32
CA VAL A 292 0.48 12.53 -4.06
C VAL A 292 -0.03 13.29 -5.28
N ILE A 293 0.22 12.77 -6.47
CA ILE A 293 -0.16 13.38 -7.75
C ILE A 293 -1.47 12.78 -8.27
N LEU A 294 -1.58 11.45 -8.27
CA LEU A 294 -2.78 10.72 -8.65
C LEU A 294 -3.20 9.79 -7.53
N ALA A 295 -4.50 9.58 -7.34
CA ALA A 295 -5.01 8.60 -6.40
C ALA A 295 -6.34 7.98 -6.84
N ALA A 296 -6.59 6.75 -6.40
CA ALA A 296 -7.87 6.06 -6.53
C ALA A 296 -8.07 5.03 -5.41
N LEU A 297 -9.32 4.72 -5.11
CA LEU A 297 -9.68 3.54 -4.32
C LEU A 297 -10.17 2.47 -5.30
N ALA A 298 -9.53 1.31 -5.31
CA ALA A 298 -9.98 0.16 -6.09
C ALA A 298 -11.36 -0.31 -5.61
N PRO A 299 -12.23 -0.81 -6.50
CA PRO A 299 -13.44 -1.50 -6.07
C PRO A 299 -13.11 -2.87 -5.47
N PHE A 300 -14.05 -3.46 -4.72
CA PHE A 300 -13.95 -4.88 -4.30
C PHE A 300 -14.43 -5.82 -5.42
N SER A 301 -13.75 -6.95 -5.57
CA SER A 301 -13.98 -7.97 -6.60
C SER A 301 -15.24 -8.79 -6.36
N ASP A 302 -15.71 -8.85 -5.11
CA ASP A 302 -16.94 -9.51 -4.69
C ASP A 302 -18.20 -8.64 -4.90
N GLN A 303 -18.05 -7.41 -5.39
CA GLN A 303 -19.17 -6.53 -5.66
C GLN A 303 -20.01 -7.03 -6.85
N PRO A 304 -21.35 -7.12 -6.70
CA PRO A 304 -22.25 -7.38 -7.82
C PRO A 304 -22.11 -6.28 -8.89
N GLY A 305 -21.42 -6.59 -9.99
CA GLY A 305 -21.16 -5.67 -11.11
C GLY A 305 -19.69 -5.34 -11.38
N ALA A 306 -18.76 -5.68 -10.46
CA ALA A 306 -17.32 -5.47 -10.67
C ALA A 306 -16.77 -6.31 -11.84
N ALA A 307 -17.30 -7.51 -12.04
CA ALA A 307 -16.87 -8.46 -13.07
C ALA A 307 -17.11 -8.04 -14.53
N ASN A 308 -17.67 -6.85 -14.80
CA ASN A 308 -17.93 -6.35 -16.16
C ASN A 308 -17.64 -4.84 -16.32
N GLY A 309 -16.74 -4.25 -15.53
CA GLY A 309 -16.49 -2.80 -15.58
C GLY A 309 -17.71 -1.96 -15.16
N GLY A 310 -18.59 -2.51 -14.32
CA GLY A 310 -19.78 -1.83 -13.84
C GLY A 310 -19.42 -0.66 -12.93
N ALA A 311 -19.66 0.57 -13.39
CA ALA A 311 -19.47 1.78 -12.61
C ALA A 311 -20.15 1.67 -11.23
N VAL A 312 -19.39 1.95 -10.17
CA VAL A 312 -19.88 2.07 -8.80
C VAL A 312 -21.11 3.00 -8.77
N THR A 313 -22.28 2.44 -8.47
CA THR A 313 -23.52 3.20 -8.44
C THR A 313 -23.88 3.73 -7.05
N PHE A 314 -23.95 5.05 -6.87
CA PHE A 314 -24.43 5.65 -5.62
C PHE A 314 -25.95 5.96 -5.67
N PRO A 315 -26.70 5.71 -4.57
CA PRO A 315 -28.03 6.24 -4.39
C PRO A 315 -27.97 7.75 -4.48
N LYS A 316 -28.89 8.36 -5.23
CA LYS A 316 -28.93 9.81 -5.37
C LYS A 316 -29.41 10.46 -4.08
N GLN A 317 -28.53 11.15 -3.37
CA GLN A 317 -28.83 11.77 -2.08
C GLN A 317 -28.18 13.13 -1.95
N LYS A 318 -28.79 13.99 -1.12
CA LYS A 318 -28.25 15.30 -0.78
C LYS A 318 -28.56 15.59 0.68
N LEU A 319 -27.55 15.46 1.52
CA LEU A 319 -27.61 15.78 2.94
C LEU A 319 -26.98 17.14 3.22
N LYS A 320 -27.37 17.74 4.33
CA LYS A 320 -26.83 19.01 4.79
C LYS A 320 -26.90 19.05 6.32
N GLY A 321 -25.74 19.17 6.95
CA GLY A 321 -25.58 19.42 8.39
C GLY A 321 -25.12 20.85 8.62
N SER A 322 -25.69 21.52 9.62
CA SER A 322 -25.05 22.71 10.20
C SER A 322 -23.95 22.28 11.14
N MET A 323 -22.87 23.06 11.21
CA MET A 323 -21.92 22.94 12.30
C MET A 323 -22.20 24.06 13.29
N ASP A 324 -22.46 23.67 14.52
CA ASP A 324 -22.67 24.55 15.66
C ASP A 324 -21.32 25.08 16.14
N VAL A 325 -21.30 26.37 16.47
CA VAL A 325 -20.07 27.05 16.89
C VAL A 325 -19.95 27.06 18.39
N LEU A 326 -18.78 26.65 18.88
CA LEU A 326 -18.51 26.48 20.30
C LEU A 326 -17.79 27.68 20.92
N ASP A 327 -16.97 28.40 20.15
CA ASP A 327 -16.09 29.46 20.70
C ASP A 327 -16.08 30.79 19.90
N ASP A 328 -16.56 30.80 18.64
CA ASP A 328 -16.64 32.03 17.81
C ASP A 328 -18.09 32.38 17.46
N SER A 329 -18.66 33.37 18.16
CA SER A 329 -20.07 33.77 17.99
C SER A 329 -20.48 34.22 16.56
N ARG A 330 -19.54 34.42 15.62
CA ARG A 330 -19.82 34.92 14.26
C ARG A 330 -19.53 33.93 13.15
N ALA A 331 -18.74 32.90 13.42
CA ALA A 331 -18.39 31.90 12.42
C ALA A 331 -19.61 31.05 12.02
N ARG A 332 -19.57 30.45 10.84
CA ARG A 332 -20.61 29.51 10.39
C ARG A 332 -20.00 28.39 9.58
N GLY A 333 -20.30 27.15 9.95
CA GLY A 333 -19.93 25.95 9.21
C GLY A 333 -21.16 25.22 8.65
N VAL A 334 -21.01 24.65 7.46
CA VAL A 334 -22.00 23.74 6.86
C VAL A 334 -21.26 22.59 6.19
N VAL A 335 -21.70 21.37 6.45
CA VAL A 335 -21.22 20.16 5.77
C VAL A 335 -22.35 19.62 4.90
N ARG A 336 -22.01 19.07 3.73
CA ARG A 336 -22.96 18.47 2.78
C ARG A 336 -22.38 17.20 2.18
N ALA A 337 -23.13 16.11 2.24
CA ALA A 337 -22.89 14.95 1.40
C ALA A 337 -23.82 15.01 0.18
N ILE A 338 -23.26 14.83 -1.01
CA ILE A 338 -24.02 14.77 -2.27
C ILE A 338 -23.57 13.53 -3.01
N SER A 339 -24.50 12.64 -3.31
CA SER A 339 -24.26 11.47 -4.14
C SER A 339 -25.16 11.51 -5.38
N SER A 340 -24.59 10.99 -6.45
CA SER A 340 -25.22 10.80 -7.75
C SER A 340 -24.76 9.47 -8.30
N ARG A 341 -25.42 8.96 -9.34
CA ARG A 341 -25.17 7.60 -9.84
C ARG A 341 -23.69 7.23 -9.90
N ASN A 342 -22.77 8.09 -10.33
CA ASN A 342 -21.36 7.72 -10.47
C ASN A 342 -20.41 8.56 -9.61
N LYS A 343 -20.92 9.37 -8.67
CA LYS A 343 -20.07 10.32 -7.94
C LYS A 343 -20.66 10.67 -6.59
N ALA A 344 -19.85 10.54 -5.54
CA ALA A 344 -20.10 11.10 -4.22
C ALA A 344 -19.19 12.30 -3.94
N LYS A 345 -19.70 13.25 -3.15
CA LYS A 345 -18.99 14.44 -2.70
C LYS A 345 -19.30 14.74 -1.25
N LEU A 346 -18.27 15.09 -0.49
CA LEU A 346 -18.38 15.81 0.77
C LEU A 346 -17.97 17.27 0.51
N ILE A 347 -18.76 18.21 0.98
CA ILE A 347 -18.46 19.63 0.88
C ILE A 347 -18.60 20.25 2.26
N ALA A 348 -17.48 20.62 2.87
CA ALA A 348 -17.46 21.45 4.06
C ALA A 348 -17.19 22.90 3.67
N GLN A 349 -17.94 23.82 4.27
CA GLN A 349 -17.86 25.23 3.95
C GLN A 349 -17.88 26.06 5.23
N PHE A 350 -16.88 26.90 5.38
CA PHE A 350 -16.70 27.77 6.54
C PHE A 350 -16.66 29.23 6.10
N VAL A 351 -17.26 30.11 6.90
CA VAL A 351 -17.19 31.57 6.70
C VAL A 351 -16.99 32.26 8.03
N ARG A 352 -16.32 33.41 7.99
CA ARG A 352 -16.07 34.26 9.16
C ARG A 352 -15.36 33.52 10.30
N LEU A 353 -14.43 32.63 9.96
CA LEU A 353 -13.45 32.13 10.91
C LEU A 353 -12.47 33.26 11.24
N ASP A 354 -11.85 33.19 12.41
CA ASP A 354 -10.66 33.97 12.68
C ASP A 354 -9.49 33.51 11.79
N PRO A 355 -8.52 34.38 11.49
CA PRO A 355 -7.30 33.96 10.81
C PRO A 355 -6.51 32.94 11.64
N GLY A 356 -6.05 31.86 11.00
CA GLY A 356 -5.27 30.81 11.67
C GLY A 356 -5.31 29.46 10.96
N ARG A 357 -4.58 28.48 11.51
CA ARG A 357 -4.57 27.10 11.02
C ARG A 357 -5.72 26.32 11.65
N TYR A 358 -6.39 25.54 10.82
CA TYR A 358 -7.51 24.70 11.20
C TYR A 358 -7.31 23.27 10.71
N THR A 359 -7.81 22.32 11.49
CA THR A 359 -7.92 20.91 11.12
C THR A 359 -9.41 20.57 11.05
N PHE A 360 -9.86 20.09 9.90
CA PHE A 360 -11.21 19.58 9.71
C PHE A 360 -11.19 18.07 9.91
N CYS A 361 -12.04 17.60 10.81
CA CYS A 361 -12.09 16.21 11.21
C CYS A 361 -13.43 15.55 10.87
N SER A 362 -13.41 14.24 10.68
CA SER A 362 -14.58 13.37 10.62
C SER A 362 -14.42 12.25 11.64
N ASN A 363 -15.38 12.12 12.56
CA ASN A 363 -15.34 11.17 13.67
C ASN A 363 -14.02 11.25 14.45
N GLY A 364 -13.50 12.47 14.68
CA GLY A 364 -12.22 12.69 15.35
C GLY A 364 -10.96 12.57 14.48
N ASN A 365 -11.03 12.01 13.27
CA ASN A 365 -9.89 11.92 12.36
C ASN A 365 -9.67 13.20 11.58
N ALA A 366 -8.45 13.72 11.55
CA ALA A 366 -8.08 14.78 10.62
C ALA A 366 -8.25 14.29 9.16
N ILE A 367 -9.14 14.94 8.41
CA ILE A 367 -9.39 14.64 7.00
C ILE A 367 -8.97 15.79 6.08
N ALA A 368 -8.73 16.98 6.61
CA ALA A 368 -8.14 18.11 5.89
C ALA A 368 -7.54 19.14 6.85
N GLU A 369 -6.54 19.88 6.38
CA GLU A 369 -5.97 21.03 7.08
C GLU A 369 -5.95 22.25 6.18
N PHE A 370 -6.13 23.44 6.75
CA PHE A 370 -6.05 24.68 6.00
C PHE A 370 -5.64 25.87 6.85
N GLU A 371 -5.02 26.87 6.23
CA GLU A 371 -4.81 28.18 6.81
C GLU A 371 -5.91 29.13 6.34
N PHE A 372 -6.71 29.63 7.27
CA PHE A 372 -7.72 30.64 6.99
C PHE A 372 -7.11 32.02 7.14
N VAL A 373 -7.27 32.86 6.12
CA VAL A 373 -6.87 34.28 6.18
C VAL A 373 -8.09 35.19 6.26
N SER A 374 -9.05 35.03 5.35
CA SER A 374 -10.31 35.77 5.37
C SER A 374 -11.36 35.16 4.42
N GLY A 375 -12.61 35.62 4.53
CA GLY A 375 -13.66 35.31 3.56
C GLY A 375 -14.33 33.96 3.78
N LYS A 376 -14.13 33.03 2.84
CA LYS A 376 -14.85 31.76 2.75
C LYS A 376 -13.89 30.63 2.42
N GLN A 377 -13.85 29.62 3.27
CA GLN A 377 -13.15 28.36 3.00
C GLN A 377 -14.13 27.31 2.48
N ARG A 378 -13.66 26.50 1.53
CA ARG A 378 -14.36 25.29 1.08
C ARG A 378 -13.38 24.14 1.04
N ILE A 379 -13.79 23.03 1.62
CA ILE A 379 -13.14 21.74 1.49
C ILE A 379 -14.10 20.89 0.67
N ILE A 380 -13.62 20.37 -0.45
CA ILE A 380 -14.42 19.54 -1.34
C ILE A 380 -13.69 18.21 -1.45
N MET A 381 -14.34 17.14 -1.03
CA MET A 381 -13.84 15.78 -1.23
C MET A 381 -14.77 15.07 -2.21
N SER A 382 -14.24 14.21 -3.06
CA SER A 382 -15.04 13.43 -3.99
C SER A 382 -14.49 12.04 -4.23
N SER A 383 -15.38 11.08 -4.44
CA SER A 383 -15.01 9.71 -4.86
C SER A 383 -14.35 9.70 -6.24
N ILE A 384 -14.54 10.77 -7.02
CA ILE A 384 -13.86 11.02 -8.30
C ILE A 384 -13.36 12.47 -8.25
N PRO A 385 -12.20 12.73 -7.61
CA PRO A 385 -11.72 14.09 -7.41
C PRO A 385 -11.38 14.76 -8.75
N GLY A 386 -11.61 16.07 -8.82
CA GLY A 386 -11.05 16.92 -9.87
C GLY A 386 -9.85 17.71 -9.33
N ALA A 387 -9.26 18.56 -10.15
CA ALA A 387 -8.03 19.33 -9.84
C ALA A 387 -8.06 20.27 -8.61
N ASN A 388 -9.16 20.31 -7.84
CA ASN A 388 -9.29 21.06 -6.58
C ASN A 388 -10.26 20.35 -5.62
N GLU A 389 -10.40 19.03 -5.75
CA GLU A 389 -11.19 18.18 -4.86
C GLU A 389 -10.23 17.16 -4.25
N MET A 390 -10.31 16.96 -2.95
CA MET A 390 -9.60 15.88 -2.27
C MET A 390 -10.32 14.54 -2.55
N LEU A 391 -9.63 13.42 -2.37
CA LEU A 391 -10.29 12.11 -2.47
C LEU A 391 -11.26 11.94 -1.29
N LEU A 392 -12.47 11.45 -1.58
CA LEU A 392 -13.42 10.98 -0.57
C LEU A 392 -13.34 9.45 -0.53
N ASN A 393 -12.69 8.93 0.49
CA ASN A 393 -12.43 7.50 0.70
C ASN A 393 -13.17 6.91 1.92
N PHE A 394 -14.11 7.66 2.50
CA PHE A 394 -14.94 7.26 3.63
C PHE A 394 -16.40 7.67 3.41
N ASP A 395 -17.36 6.93 3.95
CA ASP A 395 -18.77 7.32 3.87
C ASP A 395 -18.99 8.62 4.69
N PRO A 396 -19.37 9.74 4.06
CA PRO A 396 -19.57 11.01 4.75
C PRO A 396 -20.89 11.09 5.54
N THR A 397 -21.66 10.00 5.60
CA THR A 397 -22.95 9.96 6.29
C THR A 397 -22.85 9.26 7.62
N ASN A 398 -23.78 9.56 8.52
CA ASN A 398 -23.76 9.16 9.92
C ASN A 398 -22.43 9.48 10.62
N SER A 399 -21.76 10.53 10.16
CA SER A 399 -20.48 10.98 10.68
C SER A 399 -20.65 12.27 11.47
N SER A 400 -19.90 12.38 12.58
CA SER A 400 -19.62 13.66 13.23
C SER A 400 -18.50 14.36 12.47
N TYR A 401 -18.56 15.68 12.47
CA TYR A 401 -17.57 16.55 11.87
C TYR A 401 -17.15 17.58 12.89
N GLU A 402 -15.84 17.74 13.05
CA GLU A 402 -15.26 18.70 13.96
C GLU A 402 -14.38 19.68 13.20
N LEU A 403 -14.34 20.93 13.65
CA LEU A 403 -13.32 21.88 13.22
C LEU A 403 -12.48 22.23 14.44
N MET A 404 -11.18 21.96 14.35
CA MET A 404 -10.20 22.18 15.41
C MET A 404 -9.32 23.39 15.06
N ARG A 405 -8.95 24.19 16.05
CA ARG A 405 -7.94 25.25 15.98
C ARG A 405 -6.98 25.07 17.13
N ASP A 406 -5.68 24.92 16.84
CA ASP A 406 -4.64 24.74 17.85
C ASP A 406 -4.97 23.62 18.88
N GLY A 407 -5.59 22.52 18.40
CA GLY A 407 -6.02 21.40 19.23
C GLY A 407 -7.33 21.60 20.00
N VAL A 408 -7.97 22.77 19.90
CA VAL A 408 -9.26 23.07 20.54
C VAL A 408 -10.39 22.97 19.53
N MET A 409 -11.48 22.29 19.89
CA MET A 409 -12.67 22.21 19.04
C MET A 409 -13.41 23.54 19.00
N VAL A 410 -13.53 24.13 17.82
CA VAL A 410 -14.24 25.41 17.61
C VAL A 410 -15.62 25.23 16.99
N MET A 411 -15.85 24.13 16.27
CA MET A 411 -17.17 23.77 15.75
C MET A 411 -17.36 22.25 15.77
N SER A 412 -18.61 21.83 15.89
CA SER A 412 -19.01 20.44 15.67
C SER A 412 -20.33 20.38 14.91
N GLY A 413 -20.57 19.30 14.18
CA GLY A 413 -21.86 19.02 13.56
C GLY A 413 -21.93 17.56 13.13
N SER A 414 -23.09 17.11 12.67
CA SER A 414 -23.26 15.77 12.12
C SER A 414 -23.90 15.82 10.74
N LEU A 415 -23.69 14.76 9.96
CA LEU A 415 -24.49 14.46 8.77
C LEU A 415 -25.28 13.18 9.00
N ASP A 416 -26.49 13.32 9.53
CA ASP A 416 -27.39 12.17 9.70
C ASP A 416 -28.05 11.84 8.35
N GLY A 417 -27.92 10.60 7.89
CA GLY A 417 -28.57 10.16 6.67
C GLY A 417 -28.39 8.68 6.39
N THR A 418 -29.13 8.17 5.41
CA THR A 418 -28.89 6.81 4.94
C THR A 418 -27.46 6.72 4.41
N ALA A 419 -26.75 5.64 4.74
CA ALA A 419 -25.41 5.40 4.22
C ALA A 419 -25.41 5.57 2.71
N LEU A 420 -24.33 6.16 2.17
CA LEU A 420 -24.26 6.39 0.73
C LEU A 420 -24.18 5.10 -0.08
N GLY A 421 -24.21 3.91 0.52
CA GLY A 421 -24.42 2.63 -0.14
C GLY A 421 -23.40 2.32 -1.24
N ASN A 422 -22.69 1.20 -1.10
CA ASN A 422 -21.86 0.53 -2.10
C ASN A 422 -20.70 1.30 -2.76
N GLY A 423 -20.53 2.62 -2.58
CA GLY A 423 -19.61 3.36 -3.44
C GLY A 423 -18.62 4.35 -2.82
N VAL A 424 -18.72 4.68 -1.53
CA VAL A 424 -17.68 5.52 -0.88
C VAL A 424 -16.75 4.68 0.01
N LEU A 425 -17.29 3.56 0.47
CA LEU A 425 -16.58 2.38 0.91
C LEU A 425 -17.27 1.26 0.11
N PRO A 426 -16.57 0.47 -0.71
CA PRO A 426 -17.26 -0.65 -1.32
C PRO A 426 -17.73 -1.55 -0.16
N LEU A 427 -19.01 -1.96 -0.17
CA LEU A 427 -19.45 -2.96 0.78
C LEU A 427 -18.61 -4.20 0.55
N GLY A 428 -18.17 -4.83 1.61
CA GLY A 428 -17.19 -5.89 1.52
C GLY A 428 -16.43 -6.05 2.81
N GLU A 429 -15.45 -6.92 2.73
CA GLU A 429 -14.66 -7.36 3.87
C GLU A 429 -13.21 -7.44 3.44
N ILE A 430 -12.36 -6.70 4.16
CA ILE A 430 -10.92 -6.83 4.08
C ILE A 430 -10.51 -7.64 5.30
N GLU A 431 -9.82 -8.75 5.10
CA GLU A 431 -9.14 -9.49 6.16
C GLU A 431 -7.66 -9.62 5.81
N ARG A 432 -6.80 -9.38 6.81
CA ARG A 432 -5.35 -9.41 6.66
C ARG A 432 -4.73 -10.05 7.90
N SER A 433 -3.79 -10.95 7.68
CA SER A 433 -3.00 -11.57 8.75
C SER A 433 -1.84 -10.66 9.15
N PHE A 434 -1.55 -10.61 10.45
CA PHE A 434 -0.37 -9.91 10.95
C PHE A 434 0.91 -10.66 10.61
N SER A 435 2.00 -9.91 10.47
CA SER A 435 3.35 -10.45 10.51
C SER A 435 3.82 -10.59 11.95
N ASN A 436 4.29 -11.78 12.31
CA ASN A 436 4.89 -12.04 13.62
C ASN A 436 6.32 -11.49 13.68
N SER A 437 6.65 -10.75 14.74
CA SER A 437 7.97 -10.15 14.97
C SER A 437 9.06 -11.15 15.37
N GLY A 438 8.68 -12.37 15.75
CA GLY A 438 9.54 -13.41 16.31
C GLY A 438 9.78 -13.30 17.82
N VAL A 439 9.15 -12.33 18.51
CA VAL A 439 9.23 -12.18 19.97
C VAL A 439 8.51 -13.32 20.69
N ASP A 440 7.32 -13.65 20.19
CA ASP A 440 6.54 -14.82 20.57
C ASP A 440 6.32 -15.62 19.28
N ILE A 441 6.94 -16.79 19.15
CA ILE A 441 7.00 -17.51 17.87
C ILE A 441 5.67 -18.16 17.49
N ASP A 442 4.81 -18.41 18.48
CA ASP A 442 3.54 -19.08 18.27
C ASP A 442 2.41 -18.07 18.00
N ALA A 443 2.60 -16.79 18.38
CA ALA A 443 1.62 -15.73 18.19
C ALA A 443 1.14 -15.57 16.74
N ALA A 444 -0.19 -15.55 16.58
CA ALA A 444 -0.85 -15.26 15.33
C ALA A 444 -1.88 -14.14 15.52
N GLY A 445 -2.22 -13.45 14.44
CA GLY A 445 -3.28 -12.45 14.50
C GLY A 445 -3.85 -12.11 13.15
N ARG A 446 -5.09 -11.63 13.16
CA ARG A 446 -5.86 -11.23 11.99
C ARG A 446 -6.59 -9.92 12.29
N ALA A 447 -6.57 -9.01 11.33
CA ALA A 447 -7.39 -7.81 11.34
C ALA A 447 -8.46 -7.93 10.25
N ARG A 448 -9.66 -7.45 10.53
CA ARG A 448 -10.79 -7.51 9.61
C ARG A 448 -11.57 -6.21 9.61
N LEU A 449 -11.71 -5.56 8.45
CA LEU A 449 -12.59 -4.41 8.24
C LEU A 449 -13.77 -4.86 7.40
N ARG A 450 -14.98 -4.75 7.94
CA ARG A 450 -16.21 -5.07 7.23
C ARG A 450 -17.08 -3.84 7.08
N THR A 451 -17.30 -3.43 5.85
CA THR A 451 -18.21 -2.32 5.53
C THR A 451 -19.55 -2.88 5.07
N ARG A 452 -20.63 -2.51 5.76
CA ARG A 452 -22.03 -2.77 5.39
C ARG A 452 -22.75 -1.46 5.06
N ALA A 453 -23.95 -1.59 4.52
CA ALA A 453 -24.78 -0.46 4.11
C ALA A 453 -25.26 0.43 5.28
N ASP A 454 -25.01 0.05 6.51
CA ASP A 454 -25.49 0.74 7.70
C ASP A 454 -24.41 0.91 8.78
N ARG A 455 -23.30 0.18 8.68
CA ARG A 455 -22.19 0.22 9.64
C ARG A 455 -20.88 -0.27 9.05
N THR A 456 -19.80 0.15 9.67
CA THR A 456 -18.45 -0.38 9.45
C THR A 456 -17.96 -1.00 10.75
N ASP A 457 -17.50 -2.24 10.69
CA ASP A 457 -16.87 -2.93 11.83
C ASP A 457 -15.39 -3.13 11.53
N PHE A 458 -14.53 -2.93 12.51
CA PHE A 458 -13.12 -3.31 12.44
C PHE A 458 -12.79 -4.19 13.65
N ASN A 459 -12.31 -5.41 13.41
CA ASN A 459 -11.93 -6.36 14.45
C ASN A 459 -10.43 -6.67 14.34
N VAL A 460 -9.77 -6.82 15.48
CA VAL A 460 -8.45 -7.43 15.57
C VAL A 460 -8.53 -8.61 16.53
N GLU A 461 -8.24 -9.79 16.01
CA GLU A 461 -8.19 -11.06 16.72
C GLU A 461 -6.73 -11.53 16.81
N VAL A 462 -6.34 -12.04 17.97
CA VAL A 462 -5.01 -12.60 18.23
C VAL A 462 -5.16 -13.97 18.89
N GLU A 463 -4.29 -14.88 18.52
CA GLU A 463 -4.26 -16.27 18.97
C GLU A 463 -2.85 -16.64 19.42
N ASP A 464 -2.75 -17.60 20.33
CA ASP A 464 -1.48 -18.18 20.82
C ASP A 464 -0.51 -17.19 21.49
N LEU A 465 -1.00 -16.03 21.93
CA LEU A 465 -0.28 -15.13 22.82
C LEU A 465 -0.40 -15.56 24.28
N ASP A 466 0.61 -15.26 25.09
CA ASP A 466 0.52 -15.41 26.55
C ASP A 466 -0.72 -14.68 27.13
N VAL A 467 -1.32 -15.24 28.19
CA VAL A 467 -2.47 -14.61 28.85
C VAL A 467 -2.06 -13.25 29.45
N GLY A 468 -2.73 -12.18 29.01
CA GLY A 468 -2.34 -10.83 29.40
C GLY A 468 -3.15 -9.72 28.73
N GLU A 469 -2.68 -8.49 28.90
CA GLU A 469 -3.21 -7.30 28.23
C GLU A 469 -2.18 -6.79 27.23
N TYR A 470 -2.62 -6.64 25.98
CA TYR A 470 -1.81 -6.16 24.87
C TYR A 470 -2.41 -4.87 24.34
N ARG A 471 -1.56 -3.96 23.85
CA ARG A 471 -2.03 -2.68 23.30
C ARG A 471 -2.20 -2.81 21.79
N LEU A 472 -3.35 -2.38 21.28
CA LEU A 472 -3.53 -2.14 19.86
C LEU A 472 -3.13 -0.70 19.54
N VAL A 473 -2.17 -0.55 18.64
CA VAL A 473 -1.63 0.75 18.23
C VAL A 473 -1.84 0.93 16.73
N VAL A 474 -2.34 2.09 16.31
CA VAL A 474 -2.58 2.48 14.92
C VAL A 474 -1.80 3.76 14.64
N ASP A 475 -0.83 3.69 13.71
CA ASP A 475 0.11 4.78 13.40
C ASP A 475 0.78 5.41 14.64
N GLY A 476 1.13 4.57 15.62
CA GLY A 476 1.77 5.01 16.87
C GLY A 476 0.81 5.57 17.93
N LEU A 477 -0.49 5.64 17.65
CA LEU A 477 -1.52 6.03 18.62
C LEU A 477 -2.23 4.80 19.18
N GLU A 478 -2.38 4.74 20.50
CA GLU A 478 -3.09 3.64 21.17
C GLU A 478 -4.59 3.71 20.85
N ALA A 479 -5.10 2.66 20.20
CA ALA A 479 -6.50 2.53 19.79
C ALA A 479 -7.32 1.76 20.85
N GLY A 480 -6.68 0.88 21.63
CA GLY A 480 -7.32 0.16 22.72
C GLY A 480 -6.46 -0.97 23.29
N THR A 481 -7.05 -1.79 24.16
CA THR A 481 -6.40 -2.92 24.81
C THR A 481 -7.08 -4.22 24.41
N ILE A 482 -6.28 -5.18 23.93
CA ILE A 482 -6.69 -6.55 23.65
C ILE A 482 -6.43 -7.37 24.90
N ARG A 483 -7.46 -8.02 25.42
CA ARG A 483 -7.32 -8.92 26.56
C ARG A 483 -7.25 -10.36 26.07
N VAL A 484 -6.09 -10.97 26.22
CA VAL A 484 -5.87 -12.39 25.88
C VAL A 484 -6.22 -13.26 27.07
N VAL A 485 -7.02 -14.30 26.84
CA VAL A 485 -7.48 -15.25 27.86
C VAL A 485 -7.25 -16.69 27.39
N ALA A 486 -7.15 -17.62 28.34
CA ALA A 486 -7.11 -19.04 28.01
C ALA A 486 -8.51 -19.55 27.62
N THR A 487 -8.60 -20.24 26.49
CA THR A 487 -9.80 -20.92 25.98
C THR A 487 -9.60 -22.43 26.03
N GLU A 488 -10.57 -23.22 25.56
CA GLU A 488 -10.39 -24.68 25.44
C GLU A 488 -9.41 -25.05 24.32
N ASP A 489 -9.27 -24.19 23.31
CA ASP A 489 -8.49 -24.43 22.09
C ASP A 489 -7.12 -23.73 22.10
N GLY A 490 -6.82 -22.90 23.10
CA GLY A 490 -5.52 -22.22 23.23
C GLY A 490 -5.63 -20.95 24.06
N THR A 491 -5.04 -19.87 23.55
CA THR A 491 -5.23 -18.51 24.07
C THR A 491 -5.72 -17.60 22.97
N GLU A 492 -6.72 -16.78 23.28
CA GLU A 492 -7.38 -15.91 22.31
C GLU A 492 -7.63 -14.53 22.93
N GLY A 493 -7.58 -13.50 22.10
CA GLY A 493 -7.98 -12.15 22.45
C GLY A 493 -8.56 -11.41 21.25
N GLU A 494 -9.52 -10.54 21.50
CA GLU A 494 -10.14 -9.75 20.44
C GLU A 494 -10.40 -8.30 20.89
N ILE A 495 -10.48 -7.40 19.92
CA ILE A 495 -10.95 -6.03 20.11
C ILE A 495 -11.78 -5.60 18.90
N GLU A 496 -13.02 -5.19 19.19
CA GLU A 496 -13.98 -4.82 18.16
C GLU A 496 -14.30 -3.32 18.19
N PHE A 497 -14.21 -2.71 17.02
CA PHE A 497 -14.62 -1.34 16.75
C PHE A 497 -15.80 -1.33 15.78
N GLN A 498 -16.69 -0.35 15.92
CA GLN A 498 -17.86 -0.19 15.06
C GLN A 498 -18.25 1.28 14.88
N ASN A 499 -18.71 1.66 13.69
CA ASN A 499 -19.32 2.96 13.41
C ASN A 499 -20.52 2.85 12.44
N PRO A 500 -21.71 3.36 12.79
CA PRO A 500 -22.08 3.88 14.11
C PRO A 500 -22.11 2.75 15.14
N THR A 501 -21.73 3.04 16.39
CA THR A 501 -21.83 2.06 17.47
C THR A 501 -23.28 1.89 17.89
N ASP A 502 -23.83 0.69 17.67
CA ASP A 502 -25.15 0.28 18.19
C ASP A 502 -25.04 -0.74 19.34
N ASP A 503 -23.85 -1.27 19.57
CA ASP A 503 -23.51 -2.26 20.58
C ASP A 503 -22.67 -1.64 21.72
N PRO A 504 -23.12 -1.67 22.99
CA PRO A 504 -22.37 -1.10 24.10
C PRO A 504 -21.04 -1.80 24.39
N ASP A 505 -20.84 -3.03 23.89
CA ASP A 505 -19.62 -3.80 24.11
C ASP A 505 -18.56 -3.51 23.01
N LYS A 506 -18.92 -2.78 21.94
CA LYS A 506 -18.01 -2.39 20.86
C LYS A 506 -17.49 -0.96 21.05
N ILE A 507 -16.23 -0.74 20.70
CA ILE A 507 -15.60 0.57 20.73
C ILE A 507 -16.05 1.38 19.50
N LEU A 508 -16.21 2.69 19.60
CA LEU A 508 -16.48 3.51 18.43
C LEU A 508 -15.29 3.47 17.46
N LEU A 509 -15.52 3.07 16.21
CA LEU A 509 -14.51 3.13 15.16
C LEU A 509 -14.30 4.59 14.74
N THR A 510 -13.33 5.24 15.39
CA THR A 510 -12.93 6.63 15.13
C THR A 510 -11.69 6.73 14.26
N PHE A 511 -11.35 5.71 13.46
CA PHE A 511 -10.24 5.75 12.51
C PHE A 511 -10.53 4.89 11.28
N ASP A 512 -9.87 5.21 10.18
CA ASP A 512 -9.84 4.35 8.99
C ASP A 512 -8.59 3.47 9.07
N PRO A 513 -8.70 2.14 9.24
CA PRO A 513 -7.54 1.27 9.39
C PRO A 513 -6.75 1.10 8.08
N ARG A 514 -7.32 1.44 6.92
CA ARG A 514 -6.67 1.21 5.62
C ARG A 514 -5.48 2.15 5.41
N GLY A 515 -4.39 1.57 4.91
CA GLY A 515 -3.07 2.15 4.76
C GLY A 515 -2.36 2.48 6.07
N ARG A 516 -2.88 2.01 7.22
CA ARG A 516 -2.31 2.32 8.53
C ARG A 516 -1.41 1.20 9.01
N THR A 517 -0.36 1.57 9.74
CA THR A 517 0.44 0.59 10.48
C THR A 517 -0.31 0.22 11.76
N ILE A 518 -0.70 -1.04 11.86
CA ILE A 518 -1.42 -1.62 13.00
C ILE A 518 -0.47 -2.56 13.73
N GLN A 519 -0.31 -2.37 15.03
CA GLN A 519 0.61 -3.12 15.87
C GLN A 519 -0.08 -3.63 17.11
N VAL A 520 0.21 -4.89 17.48
CA VAL A 520 -0.11 -5.46 18.79
C VAL A 520 1.17 -5.44 19.61
N MET A 521 1.13 -4.78 20.77
CA MET A 521 2.30 -4.55 21.61
C MET A 521 2.16 -5.17 23.00
N ASP A 522 3.22 -5.82 23.48
CA ASP A 522 3.43 -6.15 24.89
C ASP A 522 4.34 -5.08 25.51
N GLY A 523 3.77 -4.24 26.38
CA GLY A 523 4.45 -3.05 26.86
C GLY A 523 4.93 -2.20 25.68
N SER A 524 6.25 -2.02 25.54
CA SER A 524 6.87 -1.25 24.44
C SER A 524 7.37 -2.12 23.28
N ILE A 525 7.15 -3.43 23.30
CA ILE A 525 7.65 -4.37 22.29
C ILE A 525 6.53 -4.67 21.30
N VAL A 526 6.80 -4.57 19.99
CA VAL A 526 5.86 -5.00 18.94
C VAL A 526 5.92 -6.51 18.83
N VAL A 527 4.79 -7.19 19.03
CA VAL A 527 4.68 -8.65 18.91
C VAL A 527 4.15 -9.04 17.54
N LEU A 528 3.10 -8.36 17.08
CA LEU A 528 2.51 -8.52 15.75
C LEU A 528 2.43 -7.15 15.06
N SER A 529 2.69 -7.11 13.75
CA SER A 529 2.60 -5.88 12.94
C SER A 529 1.96 -6.13 11.58
N LEU A 530 1.20 -5.16 11.09
CA LEU A 530 0.54 -5.19 9.79
C LEU A 530 0.45 -3.77 9.22
N VAL A 531 0.56 -3.64 7.89
CA VAL A 531 -0.02 -2.49 7.18
C VAL A 531 -1.35 -2.98 6.61
N PHE A 532 -2.46 -2.45 7.16
CA PHE A 532 -3.80 -2.90 6.83
C PHE A 532 -4.29 -2.19 5.57
#